data_AF-A0A2Z5N948-F1
#
_entry.id   AF-A0A2Z5N948-F1
#
_cell.length_a   1.000
_cell.length_b   1.000
_cell.length_c   1.000
_cell.angle_alpha   90.00
_cell.angle_beta   90.00
_cell.angle_gamma   90.00
#
_symmetry.space_group_name_H-M   'P 1'
#
loop_
_entity.id
_entity.type
_entity.pdbx_description
1 polymer ?
#
loop_
_entity_poly.entity_id
_entity_poly.type
_entity_poly.pdbx_seq_one_letter_code
_entity_poly.pdbx_strand_id
1 'polypeptide(L)'
;MPTDCNTPPATRHRLGEWLAREEAHMAAFREKIAADARANAGEHLRTPAVQDLARLFDDDPVLRMALTRAIDEAVEAGRRLGYASIAELMTVIDHLMSYTPPFSESSLIVCPLNAFLDWPMCMPSGHAVFRDAAVNAQLKRVLNVWCDFLGGPHSRAHLDTSAPDGWFCDEARQRIGLSQFRYRDDQPHGGFDSWNDFFTRRFRDGARPVAAPDDPHVIVSACEAAPYHTESNVKMRDTFWIKAQPYSLRDIFAPAWLPLAERFVGGDLYQAYLSAYNYHRWHAPVRGLVTHAYRIDGTYYSVAEAEGPDPAGLNDSQGYMTAVAARAIVAIASDDPGVGTVAAVFIGMGDVSSCVIEAVPGQRVDKGDEIGYFQFGGSTYCLLFEAGVIDRFLYAPPFDGHTPVVPVNAPVAIAR
;
A
#
# COMPACT_ATOMS: atom_id res chain seq x y z
N MET A 1 -4.02 13.60 5.98
CA MET A 1 -3.53 14.80 6.70
C MET A 1 -2.15 15.15 6.14
N PRO A 2 -1.99 16.28 5.44
CA PRO A 2 -0.65 16.83 5.25
C PRO A 2 -0.07 17.01 6.65
N THR A 3 1.00 16.30 6.96
CA THR A 3 1.71 16.48 8.22
C THR A 3 2.13 17.93 8.32
N ASP A 4 1.79 18.62 9.42
CA ASP A 4 2.40 19.91 9.69
C ASP A 4 3.91 19.63 9.79
N CYS A 5 4.67 20.10 8.80
CA CYS A 5 6.11 19.84 8.71
C CYS A 5 6.86 20.32 9.97
N ASN A 6 6.24 21.19 10.78
CA ASN A 6 6.77 21.67 12.07
C ASN A 6 6.55 20.69 13.23
N THR A 7 5.69 19.68 13.09
CA THR A 7 5.49 18.63 14.09
C THR A 7 6.70 17.69 14.07
N PRO A 8 7.38 17.47 15.22
CA PRO A 8 8.51 16.54 15.29
C PRO A 8 8.15 15.16 14.73
N PRO A 9 8.99 14.51 13.91
CA PRO A 9 8.68 13.21 13.29
C PRO A 9 8.24 12.13 14.28
N ALA A 10 8.83 12.11 15.48
CA ALA A 10 8.47 11.16 16.54
C ALA A 10 7.06 11.36 17.12
N THR A 11 6.46 12.53 16.93
CA THR A 11 5.11 12.87 17.41
C THR A 11 4.08 12.91 16.28
N ARG A 12 4.50 12.65 15.03
CA ARG A 12 3.58 12.58 13.88
C ARG A 12 2.69 11.34 13.96
N HIS A 13 1.52 11.45 13.36
CA HIS A 13 0.50 10.40 13.38
C HIS A 13 0.91 9.22 12.50
N ARG A 14 0.89 8.01 13.05
CA ARG A 14 1.16 6.78 12.31
C ARG A 14 -0.14 6.14 11.84
N LEU A 15 -0.33 6.05 10.54
CA LEU A 15 -1.43 5.35 9.89
C LEU A 15 -1.05 3.86 9.75
N GLY A 16 -2.00 2.97 10.07
CA GLY A 16 -1.90 1.52 9.85
C GLY A 16 -0.87 0.71 10.64
N GLU A 17 -0.02 1.35 11.43
CA GLU A 17 0.91 0.70 12.38
C GLU A 17 1.92 -0.28 11.75
N TRP A 18 2.27 -0.11 10.47
CA TRP A 18 3.10 -1.00 9.63
C TRP A 18 4.55 -1.26 10.05
N LEU A 19 5.08 -0.39 10.90
CA LEU A 19 6.41 -0.51 11.45
C LEU A 19 6.28 -0.29 12.95
N ALA A 20 7.19 -0.90 13.72
CA ALA A 20 7.22 -0.76 15.17
C ALA A 20 7.20 0.72 15.55
N ARG A 21 6.39 1.07 16.55
CA ARG A 21 6.27 2.44 17.05
C ARG A 21 7.61 3.00 17.53
N GLU A 22 8.47 2.12 18.05
CA GLU A 22 9.78 2.47 18.57
C GLU A 22 10.88 2.09 17.58
N GLU A 23 11.69 3.08 17.20
CA GLU A 23 12.86 2.88 16.32
C GLU A 23 13.84 1.86 16.88
N ALA A 24 13.93 1.73 18.21
CA ALA A 24 14.76 0.71 18.86
C ALA A 24 14.31 -0.72 18.51
N HIS A 25 13.00 -0.98 18.44
CA HIS A 25 12.45 -2.27 18.02
C HIS A 25 12.70 -2.51 16.53
N MET A 26 12.53 -1.50 15.68
CA MET A 26 12.86 -1.61 14.25
C MET A 26 14.35 -1.87 13.99
N ALA A 27 15.23 -1.19 14.73
CA ALA A 27 16.66 -1.43 14.68
C ALA A 27 17.02 -2.86 15.09
N ALA A 28 16.45 -3.37 16.19
CA ALA A 28 16.68 -4.73 16.65
C ALA A 28 16.20 -5.77 15.62
N PHE A 29 15.03 -5.55 15.00
CA PHE A 29 14.54 -6.40 13.92
C PHE A 29 15.51 -6.44 12.74
N ARG A 30 15.94 -5.27 12.25
CA ARG A 30 16.89 -5.18 11.13
C ARG A 30 18.20 -5.89 11.42
N GLU A 31 18.76 -5.67 12.61
CA GLU A 31 20.03 -6.29 13.01
C GLU A 31 19.91 -7.81 13.12
N LYS A 32 18.80 -8.33 13.67
CA LYS A 32 18.53 -9.76 13.73
C LYS A 32 18.48 -10.36 12.33
N ILE A 33 17.61 -9.83 11.46
CA ILE A 33 17.46 -10.35 10.09
C ILE A 33 18.76 -10.19 9.30
N ALA A 34 19.51 -9.10 9.47
CA ALA A 34 20.80 -8.94 8.80
C ALA A 34 21.86 -9.92 9.32
N ALA A 35 21.85 -10.26 10.61
CA ALA A 35 22.72 -11.28 11.16
C ALA A 35 22.37 -12.67 10.60
N ASP A 36 21.08 -13.01 10.54
CA ASP A 36 20.59 -14.26 9.95
C ASP A 36 20.94 -14.33 8.45
N ALA A 37 20.74 -13.25 7.71
CA ALA A 37 21.12 -13.17 6.29
C ALA A 37 22.63 -13.35 6.07
N ARG A 38 23.48 -12.78 6.93
CA ARG A 38 24.93 -12.96 6.88
C ARG A 38 25.35 -14.39 7.22
N ALA A 39 24.72 -15.01 8.21
CA ALA A 39 25.04 -16.37 8.62
C ALA A 39 24.79 -17.39 7.51
N ASN A 40 23.75 -17.17 6.70
CA ASN A 40 23.39 -18.03 5.57
C ASN A 40 23.96 -17.53 4.22
N ALA A 41 24.79 -16.48 4.23
CA ALA A 41 25.31 -15.90 3.00
C ALA A 41 26.27 -16.87 2.31
N GLY A 42 26.02 -17.15 1.02
CA GLY A 42 26.86 -18.04 0.21
C GLY A 42 26.45 -19.52 0.23
N GLU A 43 25.44 -19.90 1.01
CA GLU A 43 24.84 -21.25 0.94
C GLU A 43 24.16 -21.48 -0.41
N HIS A 44 23.56 -20.42 -0.97
CA HIS A 44 22.91 -20.42 -2.27
C HIS A 44 23.26 -19.16 -3.07
N LEU A 45 23.12 -19.25 -4.39
CA LEU A 45 23.16 -18.07 -5.25
C LEU A 45 21.91 -17.22 -4.95
N ARG A 46 22.09 -15.90 -4.95
CA ARG A 46 20.97 -14.96 -4.85
C ARG A 46 19.91 -15.27 -5.90
N THR A 47 18.66 -14.99 -5.60
CA THR A 47 17.58 -15.01 -6.57
C THR A 47 17.93 -14.14 -7.79
N PRO A 48 17.57 -14.55 -9.03
CA PRO A 48 17.93 -13.80 -10.23
C PRO A 48 17.52 -12.32 -10.21
N ALA A 49 16.36 -12.01 -9.60
CA ALA A 49 15.89 -10.64 -9.47
C ALA A 49 16.83 -9.78 -8.59
N VAL A 50 17.32 -10.33 -7.47
CA VAL A 50 18.25 -9.61 -6.59
C VAL A 50 19.64 -9.51 -7.22
N GLN A 51 20.08 -10.52 -7.99
CA GLN A 51 21.32 -10.41 -8.79
C GLN A 51 21.24 -9.28 -9.80
N ASP A 52 20.12 -9.12 -10.50
CA ASP A 52 19.94 -8.07 -11.49
C ASP A 52 19.82 -6.68 -10.84
N LEU A 53 19.18 -6.57 -9.67
CA LEU A 53 19.20 -5.34 -8.86
C LEU A 53 20.62 -4.98 -8.41
N ALA A 54 21.39 -5.95 -7.92
CA ALA A 54 22.78 -5.74 -7.55
C ALA A 54 23.61 -5.27 -8.76
N ARG A 55 23.45 -5.93 -9.91
CA ARG A 55 24.15 -5.59 -11.15
C ARG A 55 23.82 -4.17 -11.63
N LEU A 56 22.56 -3.72 -11.50
CA LEU A 56 22.20 -2.34 -11.82
C LEU A 56 23.05 -1.34 -11.03
N PHE A 57 23.21 -1.54 -9.72
CA PHE A 57 24.06 -0.68 -8.90
C PHE A 57 25.57 -0.90 -9.16
N ASP A 58 26.01 -2.08 -9.60
CA ASP A 58 27.43 -2.29 -9.94
C ASP A 58 27.81 -1.65 -11.28
N ASP A 59 26.91 -1.67 -12.26
CA ASP A 59 27.18 -1.21 -13.62
C ASP A 59 26.88 0.29 -13.81
N ASP A 60 26.00 0.88 -13.00
CA ASP A 60 25.70 2.32 -13.03
C ASP A 60 26.44 3.08 -11.91
N PRO A 61 27.49 3.86 -12.22
CA PRO A 61 28.27 4.57 -11.22
C PRO A 61 27.48 5.69 -10.51
N VAL A 62 26.47 6.28 -11.15
CA VAL A 62 25.66 7.36 -10.57
C VAL A 62 24.70 6.78 -9.55
N LEU A 63 23.98 5.71 -9.91
CA LEU A 63 23.10 5.01 -8.98
C LEU A 63 23.89 4.40 -7.81
N ARG A 64 25.07 3.81 -8.08
CA ARG A 64 25.96 3.32 -7.02
C ARG A 64 26.33 4.40 -6.03
N MET A 65 26.82 5.53 -6.53
CA MET A 65 27.23 6.67 -5.71
C MET A 65 26.05 7.18 -4.87
N ALA A 66 24.87 7.31 -5.48
CA ALA A 66 23.69 7.82 -4.79
C ALA A 66 23.20 6.86 -3.70
N LEU A 67 23.13 5.55 -3.95
CA LEU A 67 22.71 4.59 -2.92
C LEU A 67 23.75 4.46 -1.81
N THR A 68 25.06 4.43 -2.14
CA THR A 68 26.11 4.44 -1.10
C THR A 68 25.98 5.67 -0.21
N ARG A 69 25.81 6.87 -0.79
CA ARG A 69 25.60 8.08 -0.01
C ARG A 69 24.33 8.05 0.82
N ALA A 70 23.23 7.51 0.31
CA ALA A 70 21.99 7.39 1.07
C ALA A 70 22.16 6.49 2.31
N ILE A 71 22.96 5.42 2.19
CA ILE A 71 23.31 4.55 3.31
C ILE A 71 24.18 5.30 4.32
N ASP A 72 25.23 5.97 3.84
CA ASP A 72 26.15 6.75 4.69
C ASP A 72 25.41 7.88 5.42
N GLU A 73 24.58 8.67 4.72
CA GLU A 73 23.75 9.74 5.27
C GLU A 73 22.85 9.24 6.41
N ALA A 74 22.22 8.07 6.24
CA ALA A 74 21.39 7.47 7.28
C ALA A 74 22.22 6.99 8.49
N VAL A 75 23.38 6.37 8.26
CA VAL A 75 24.28 5.91 9.34
C VAL A 75 24.87 7.11 10.10
N GLU A 76 25.30 8.15 9.40
CA GLU A 76 25.80 9.41 9.98
C GLU A 76 24.72 10.13 10.81
N ALA A 77 23.45 10.03 10.40
CA ALA A 77 22.30 10.48 11.18
C ALA A 77 21.96 9.58 12.39
N GLY A 78 22.79 8.57 12.68
CA GLY A 78 22.66 7.68 13.84
C GLY A 78 21.64 6.56 13.65
N ARG A 79 21.22 6.26 12.41
CA ARG A 79 20.25 5.19 12.12
C ARG A 79 20.94 3.83 12.10
N ARG A 80 20.30 2.85 12.75
CA ARG A 80 20.78 1.46 12.83
C ARG A 80 20.12 0.62 11.74
N LEU A 81 20.77 0.53 10.59
CA LEU A 81 20.22 -0.12 9.40
C LEU A 81 20.36 -1.65 9.39
N GLY A 82 21.32 -2.20 10.16
CA GLY A 82 21.69 -3.62 10.10
C GLY A 82 22.67 -3.98 8.98
N TYR A 83 22.94 -3.05 8.07
CA TYR A 83 23.89 -3.14 6.96
C TYR A 83 24.62 -1.80 6.76
N ALA A 84 25.80 -1.84 6.13
CA ALA A 84 26.64 -0.66 5.88
C ALA A 84 27.08 -0.53 4.41
N SER A 85 26.61 -1.41 3.52
CA SER A 85 26.95 -1.35 2.09
C SER A 85 25.82 -1.88 1.22
N ILE A 86 25.87 -1.54 -0.08
CA ILE A 86 24.94 -2.10 -1.08
C ILE A 86 25.05 -3.62 -1.11
N ALA A 87 26.26 -4.18 -1.01
CA ALA A 87 26.46 -5.63 -1.04
C ALA A 87 25.77 -6.34 0.13
N GLU A 88 25.86 -5.77 1.35
CA GLU A 88 25.15 -6.30 2.52
C GLU A 88 23.64 -6.12 2.40
N LEU A 89 23.17 -4.97 1.89
CA LEU A 89 21.76 -4.75 1.60
C LEU A 89 21.22 -5.81 0.64
N MET A 90 21.93 -6.12 -0.45
CA MET A 90 21.50 -7.16 -1.39
C MET A 90 21.45 -8.55 -0.75
N THR A 91 22.34 -8.86 0.19
CA THR A 91 22.27 -10.11 0.97
C THR A 91 21.03 -10.16 1.86
N VAL A 92 20.67 -9.05 2.50
CA VAL A 92 19.44 -8.94 3.30
C VAL A 92 18.19 -9.07 2.41
N ILE A 93 18.13 -8.33 1.31
CA ILE A 93 16.99 -8.38 0.38
C ILE A 93 16.78 -9.81 -0.11
N ASP A 94 17.84 -10.51 -0.47
CA ASP A 94 17.75 -11.90 -0.93
C ASP A 94 17.19 -12.84 0.14
N HIS A 95 17.67 -12.70 1.38
CA HIS A 95 17.16 -13.46 2.52
C HIS A 95 15.66 -13.24 2.73
N LEU A 96 15.20 -12.00 2.58
CA LEU A 96 13.79 -11.63 2.71
C LEU A 96 12.87 -12.26 1.65
N MET A 97 13.40 -12.71 0.51
CA MET A 97 12.59 -13.32 -0.55
C MET A 97 11.93 -14.65 -0.15
N SER A 98 12.32 -15.21 1.00
CA SER A 98 11.73 -16.40 1.61
C SER A 98 11.19 -16.14 3.02
N TYR A 99 11.06 -14.87 3.43
CA TYR A 99 10.58 -14.49 4.74
C TYR A 99 9.06 -14.65 4.82
N THR A 100 8.59 -15.34 5.85
CA THR A 100 7.16 -15.42 6.19
C THR A 100 6.87 -14.45 7.34
N PRO A 101 5.91 -13.52 7.20
CA PRO A 101 5.58 -12.58 8.27
C PRO A 101 4.96 -13.26 9.51
N PRO A 102 5.57 -13.17 10.70
CA PRO A 102 4.94 -13.59 11.94
C PRO A 102 3.90 -12.57 12.41
N PHE A 103 2.95 -13.01 13.23
CA PHE A 103 2.11 -12.12 14.00
C PHE A 103 2.97 -11.43 15.07
N SER A 104 2.61 -10.20 15.43
CA SER A 104 3.25 -9.50 16.55
C SER A 104 2.35 -8.39 17.05
N GLU A 105 2.13 -8.37 18.36
CA GLU A 105 1.34 -7.35 19.05
C GLU A 105 2.05 -5.99 19.13
N SER A 106 3.38 -6.02 19.22
CA SER A 106 4.22 -4.83 19.45
C SER A 106 4.60 -4.10 18.17
N SER A 107 4.59 -4.81 17.05
CA SER A 107 4.96 -4.29 15.74
C SER A 107 4.42 -5.19 14.66
N LEU A 108 3.66 -4.63 13.73
CA LEU A 108 3.39 -5.27 12.45
C LEU A 108 4.67 -5.33 11.63
N ILE A 109 5.60 -6.25 11.89
CA ILE A 109 6.73 -6.44 10.97
C ILE A 109 6.31 -7.32 9.80
N VAL A 110 5.28 -6.82 9.11
CA VAL A 110 4.71 -7.41 7.91
C VAL A 110 5.44 -6.87 6.68
N CYS A 111 5.89 -5.63 6.64
CA CYS A 111 6.63 -5.08 5.50
C CYS A 111 8.16 -5.07 5.75
N PRO A 112 8.86 -6.23 5.68
CA PRO A 112 10.25 -6.34 6.07
C PRO A 112 11.16 -5.54 5.15
N LEU A 113 10.87 -5.43 3.84
CA LEU A 113 11.75 -4.70 2.94
C LEU A 113 11.66 -3.19 3.21
N ASN A 114 10.45 -2.68 3.47
CA ASN A 114 10.27 -1.31 3.94
C ASN A 114 11.09 -1.02 5.20
N ALA A 115 11.18 -1.95 6.16
CA ALA A 115 11.99 -1.77 7.36
C ALA A 115 13.47 -1.45 7.04
N PHE A 116 14.04 -2.09 6.02
CA PHE A 116 15.44 -1.86 5.61
C PHE A 116 15.64 -0.63 4.72
N LEU A 117 14.62 -0.22 3.98
CA LEU A 117 14.69 0.91 3.05
C LEU A 117 14.20 2.24 3.64
N ASP A 118 13.50 2.20 4.78
CA ASP A 118 12.85 3.34 5.44
C ASP A 118 13.73 4.57 5.56
N TRP A 119 14.91 4.39 6.15
CA TRP A 119 15.84 5.51 6.32
C TRP A 119 16.52 5.93 5.02
N PRO A 120 17.15 5.04 4.22
CA PRO A 120 17.75 5.43 2.95
C PRO A 120 16.80 6.20 2.04
N MET A 121 15.52 5.83 1.94
CA MET A 121 14.58 6.52 1.04
C MET A 121 14.24 7.94 1.47
N CYS A 122 14.42 8.24 2.77
CA CYS A 122 14.25 9.57 3.34
C CYS A 122 15.51 10.45 3.25
N MET A 123 16.63 9.90 2.76
CA MET A 123 17.88 10.67 2.65
C MET A 123 17.94 11.46 1.33
N PRO A 124 18.62 12.63 1.28
CA PRO A 124 18.76 13.43 0.07
C PRO A 124 19.25 12.63 -1.15
N SER A 125 20.29 11.81 -0.98
CA SER A 125 20.80 10.96 -2.06
C SER A 125 19.85 9.81 -2.41
N GLY A 126 19.06 9.35 -1.43
CA GLY A 126 18.10 8.27 -1.61
C GLY A 126 16.88 8.68 -2.43
N HIS A 127 16.38 9.91 -2.29
CA HIS A 127 15.25 10.39 -3.08
C HIS A 127 15.46 10.23 -4.59
N ALA A 128 16.67 10.46 -5.09
CA ALA A 128 17.01 10.24 -6.49
C ALA A 128 16.96 8.74 -6.86
N VAL A 129 17.51 7.87 -6.01
CA VAL A 129 17.56 6.42 -6.24
C VAL A 129 16.16 5.82 -6.31
N PHE A 130 15.32 6.09 -5.31
CA PHE A 130 14.01 5.45 -5.23
C PHE A 130 12.95 6.04 -6.16
N ARG A 131 13.27 7.12 -6.88
CA ARG A 131 12.45 7.67 -7.95
C ARG A 131 12.96 7.28 -9.34
N ASP A 132 14.13 6.66 -9.43
CA ASP A 132 14.69 6.21 -10.70
C ASP A 132 13.86 5.06 -11.30
N ALA A 133 13.57 5.16 -12.60
CA ALA A 133 12.70 4.20 -13.28
C ALA A 133 13.36 2.82 -13.43
N ALA A 134 14.68 2.75 -13.64
CA ALA A 134 15.40 1.49 -13.74
C ALA A 134 15.47 0.79 -12.38
N VAL A 135 15.68 1.55 -11.29
CA VAL A 135 15.64 1.02 -9.93
C VAL A 135 14.26 0.44 -9.62
N ASN A 136 13.18 1.18 -9.89
CA ASN A 136 11.82 0.70 -9.62
C ASN A 136 11.42 -0.49 -10.50
N ALA A 137 11.93 -0.59 -11.73
CA ALA A 137 11.74 -1.79 -12.56
C ALA A 137 12.39 -3.04 -11.94
N GLN A 138 13.56 -2.91 -11.32
CA GLN A 138 14.20 -4.02 -10.61
C GLN A 138 13.53 -4.32 -9.26
N LEU A 139 13.13 -3.29 -8.50
CA LEU A 139 12.37 -3.46 -7.25
C LEU A 139 11.06 -4.22 -7.49
N LYS A 140 10.33 -3.91 -8.58
CA LYS A 140 9.15 -4.68 -9.00
C LYS A 140 9.46 -6.17 -9.14
N ARG A 141 10.58 -6.51 -9.78
CA ARG A 141 10.98 -7.91 -10.00
C ARG A 141 11.33 -8.60 -8.69
N VAL A 142 12.03 -7.92 -7.79
CA VAL A 142 12.34 -8.42 -6.44
C VAL A 142 11.05 -8.67 -5.67
N LEU A 143 10.14 -7.69 -5.65
CA LEU A 143 8.85 -7.81 -4.97
C LEU A 143 7.99 -8.95 -5.54
N ASN A 144 8.03 -9.18 -6.86
CA ASN A 144 7.35 -10.32 -7.48
C ASN A 144 7.89 -11.66 -6.98
N VAL A 145 9.21 -11.81 -6.81
CA VAL A 145 9.80 -13.06 -6.26
C VAL A 145 9.25 -13.35 -4.87
N TRP A 146 9.19 -12.33 -4.01
CA TRP A 146 8.65 -12.51 -2.67
C TRP A 146 7.13 -12.75 -2.70
N CYS A 147 6.39 -12.04 -3.56
CA CYS A 147 4.96 -12.28 -3.76
C CYS A 147 4.67 -13.72 -4.19
N ASP A 148 5.48 -14.28 -5.10
CA ASP A 148 5.38 -15.67 -5.54
C ASP A 148 5.64 -16.65 -4.37
N PHE A 149 6.65 -16.38 -3.54
CA PHE A 149 6.90 -17.15 -2.31
C PHE A 149 5.70 -17.09 -1.37
N LEU A 150 5.15 -15.90 -1.12
CA LEU A 150 3.98 -15.69 -0.27
C LEU A 150 2.70 -16.34 -0.83
N GLY A 151 2.63 -16.56 -2.15
CA GLY A 151 1.58 -17.33 -2.82
C GLY A 151 1.73 -18.85 -2.70
N GLY A 152 2.88 -19.35 -2.26
CA GLY A 152 3.16 -20.78 -2.15
C GLY A 152 2.87 -21.39 -0.76
N PRO A 153 2.87 -22.73 -0.64
CA PRO A 153 2.56 -23.42 0.62
C PRO A 153 3.63 -23.23 1.73
N HIS A 154 4.86 -22.83 1.36
CA HIS A 154 5.96 -22.59 2.30
C HIS A 154 5.77 -21.32 3.13
N SER A 155 4.95 -20.38 2.67
CA SER A 155 4.64 -19.15 3.41
C SER A 155 3.65 -19.34 4.55
N ARG A 156 3.21 -20.57 4.83
CA ARG A 156 2.25 -20.86 5.91
C ARG A 156 2.91 -21.08 7.27
N ALA A 157 4.21 -20.82 7.38
CA ALA A 157 5.02 -21.11 8.57
C ALA A 157 4.49 -20.49 9.87
N HIS A 158 3.74 -19.38 9.78
CA HIS A 158 3.12 -18.72 10.92
C HIS A 158 1.58 -18.78 10.90
N LEU A 159 0.99 -19.53 9.98
CA LEU A 159 -0.46 -19.79 9.94
C LEU A 159 -0.81 -20.94 10.89
N ASP A 160 -0.57 -20.73 12.18
CA ASP A 160 -0.85 -21.69 13.25
C ASP A 160 -1.31 -20.96 14.53
N THR A 161 -1.54 -21.73 15.60
CA THR A 161 -2.04 -21.23 16.88
C THR A 161 -0.94 -20.93 17.90
N SER A 162 0.33 -21.01 17.53
CA SER A 162 1.47 -20.88 18.44
C SER A 162 1.76 -19.41 18.76
N ALA A 163 1.36 -18.95 19.93
CA ALA A 163 1.73 -17.63 20.43
C ALA A 163 3.26 -17.52 20.67
N PRO A 164 3.87 -16.34 20.48
CA PRO A 164 3.22 -15.07 20.09
C PRO A 164 3.17 -14.84 18.57
N ASP A 165 3.76 -15.71 17.75
CA ASP A 165 4.02 -15.42 16.33
C ASP A 165 2.95 -15.99 15.37
N GLY A 166 2.07 -16.87 15.87
CA GLY A 166 1.04 -17.55 15.09
C GLY A 166 -0.20 -16.71 14.82
N TRP A 167 -0.64 -16.64 13.56
CA TRP A 167 -1.78 -15.83 13.14
C TRP A 167 -3.17 -16.36 13.55
N PHE A 168 -3.22 -17.56 14.11
CA PHE A 168 -4.41 -18.12 14.76
C PHE A 168 -4.28 -18.19 16.28
N CYS A 169 -3.28 -17.56 16.91
CA CYS A 169 -3.30 -17.37 18.36
C CYS A 169 -4.45 -16.43 18.79
N ASP A 170 -4.81 -16.43 20.08
CA ASP A 170 -5.96 -15.68 20.57
C ASP A 170 -5.81 -14.16 20.37
N GLU A 171 -4.60 -13.65 20.54
CA GLU A 171 -4.25 -12.24 20.34
C GLU A 171 -4.43 -11.83 18.88
N ALA A 172 -3.91 -12.63 17.93
CA ALA A 172 -4.07 -12.39 16.50
C ALA A 172 -5.56 -12.43 16.10
N ARG A 173 -6.29 -13.46 16.58
CA ARG A 173 -7.73 -13.64 16.34
C ARG A 173 -8.55 -12.44 16.79
N GLN A 174 -8.25 -11.92 17.98
CA GLN A 174 -8.92 -10.73 18.51
C GLN A 174 -8.53 -9.48 17.71
N ARG A 175 -7.23 -9.30 17.41
CA ARG A 175 -6.71 -8.11 16.74
C ARG A 175 -7.29 -7.91 15.34
N ILE A 176 -7.37 -8.99 14.55
CA ILE A 176 -7.91 -8.94 13.18
C ILE A 176 -9.42 -9.18 13.13
N GLY A 177 -10.04 -9.52 14.26
CA GLY A 177 -11.43 -9.94 14.33
C GLY A 177 -11.71 -11.15 13.44
N LEU A 178 -10.90 -12.22 13.55
CA LEU A 178 -10.91 -13.35 12.60
C LEU A 178 -12.30 -13.97 12.37
N SER A 179 -13.18 -13.92 13.38
CA SER A 179 -14.55 -14.47 13.33
C SER A 179 -15.43 -13.91 12.20
N GLN A 180 -15.13 -12.71 11.69
CA GLN A 180 -15.87 -12.12 10.58
C GLN A 180 -15.48 -12.69 9.20
N PHE A 181 -14.41 -13.47 9.12
CA PHE A 181 -13.86 -14.01 7.88
C PHE A 181 -14.22 -15.48 7.68
N ARG A 182 -14.16 -15.92 6.42
CA ARG A 182 -14.27 -17.32 6.02
C ARG A 182 -12.94 -18.00 6.27
N TYR A 183 -12.95 -19.08 7.04
CA TYR A 183 -11.81 -19.97 7.28
C TYR A 183 -12.35 -21.31 7.80
N ARG A 184 -11.51 -22.35 7.77
CA ARG A 184 -11.86 -23.74 8.13
C ARG A 184 -11.01 -24.18 9.32
N ASP A 185 -11.55 -24.04 10.53
CA ASP A 185 -10.89 -24.44 11.79
C ASP A 185 -10.55 -25.94 11.83
N ASP A 186 -11.24 -26.77 11.04
CA ASP A 186 -11.02 -28.21 10.93
C ASP A 186 -9.89 -28.58 9.96
N GLN A 187 -9.25 -27.60 9.31
CA GLN A 187 -8.15 -27.83 8.36
C GLN A 187 -6.83 -27.20 8.82
N PRO A 188 -5.68 -27.77 8.42
CA PRO A 188 -4.38 -27.14 8.64
C PRO A 188 -4.37 -25.71 8.13
N HIS A 189 -3.71 -24.81 8.87
CA HIS A 189 -3.58 -23.39 8.53
C HIS A 189 -4.92 -22.68 8.31
N GLY A 190 -5.99 -23.10 8.98
CA GLY A 190 -7.33 -22.54 8.80
C GLY A 190 -7.91 -22.79 7.40
N GLY A 191 -7.33 -23.74 6.66
CA GLY A 191 -7.72 -24.07 5.29
C GLY A 191 -7.23 -23.09 4.22
N PHE A 192 -6.27 -22.22 4.54
CA PHE A 192 -5.61 -21.33 3.57
C PHE A 192 -4.44 -22.03 2.87
N ASP A 193 -4.33 -21.82 1.57
CA ASP A 193 -3.30 -22.47 0.73
C ASP A 193 -1.93 -21.79 0.84
N SER A 194 -1.91 -20.51 1.23
CA SER A 194 -0.70 -19.70 1.38
C SER A 194 -0.94 -18.51 2.29
N TRP A 195 0.13 -17.79 2.62
CA TRP A 195 0.05 -16.51 3.31
C TRP A 195 -0.79 -15.48 2.55
N ASN A 196 -0.62 -15.37 1.23
CA ASN A 196 -1.41 -14.44 0.40
C ASN A 196 -2.90 -14.78 0.40
N ASP A 197 -3.26 -16.07 0.48
CA ASP A 197 -4.65 -16.50 0.62
C ASP A 197 -5.25 -16.05 1.98
N PHE A 198 -4.50 -16.20 3.07
CA PHE A 198 -4.88 -15.67 4.39
C PHE A 198 -4.97 -14.13 4.41
N PHE A 199 -4.01 -13.45 3.79
CA PHE A 199 -3.96 -11.99 3.73
C PHE A 199 -5.16 -11.42 2.95
N THR A 200 -5.53 -12.08 1.86
CA THR A 200 -6.68 -11.73 1.00
C THR A 200 -7.95 -12.49 1.38
N ARG A 201 -8.06 -12.95 2.63
CA ARG A 201 -9.22 -13.66 3.18
C ARG A 201 -10.53 -12.90 2.90
N ARG A 202 -11.60 -13.67 2.65
CA ARG A 202 -12.93 -13.13 2.38
C ARG A 202 -13.78 -13.02 3.65
N PHE A 203 -14.61 -11.98 3.70
CA PHE A 203 -15.64 -11.89 4.73
C PHE A 203 -16.67 -13.02 4.61
N ARG A 204 -17.28 -13.40 5.74
CA ARG A 204 -18.47 -14.25 5.75
C ARG A 204 -19.64 -13.50 5.11
N ASP A 205 -20.60 -14.24 4.57
CA ASP A 205 -21.82 -13.66 4.00
C ASP A 205 -22.54 -12.81 5.05
N GLY A 206 -22.96 -11.61 4.64
CA GLY A 206 -23.65 -10.66 5.51
C GLY A 206 -22.76 -9.89 6.49
N ALA A 207 -21.44 -10.11 6.54
CA ALA A 207 -20.57 -9.35 7.46
C ALA A 207 -20.37 -7.87 7.05
N ARG A 208 -20.58 -7.55 5.77
CA ARG A 208 -20.48 -6.19 5.20
C ARG A 208 -21.65 -5.93 4.23
N PRO A 209 -22.87 -5.74 4.74
CA PRO A 209 -24.03 -5.47 3.89
C PRO A 209 -23.83 -4.17 3.11
N VAL A 210 -24.30 -4.16 1.85
CA VAL A 210 -24.23 -2.96 1.01
C VAL A 210 -25.22 -1.92 1.51
N ALA A 211 -24.73 -0.72 1.80
CA ALA A 211 -25.58 0.37 2.23
C ALA A 211 -26.38 0.93 1.05
N ALA A 212 -27.69 1.08 1.25
CA ALA A 212 -28.65 1.58 0.27
C ALA A 212 -28.40 0.99 -1.14
N PRO A 213 -28.52 -0.34 -1.31
CA PRO A 213 -28.09 -1.04 -2.53
C PRO A 213 -28.82 -0.53 -3.78
N ASP A 214 -30.08 -0.12 -3.63
CA ASP A 214 -30.94 0.35 -4.73
C ASP A 214 -30.91 1.89 -4.93
N ASP A 215 -30.23 2.65 -4.06
CA ASP A 215 -30.15 4.12 -4.17
C ASP A 215 -28.84 4.52 -4.87
N PRO A 216 -28.87 4.95 -6.14
CA PRO A 216 -27.65 5.32 -6.87
C PRO A 216 -26.93 6.53 -6.28
N HIS A 217 -27.61 7.40 -5.53
CA HIS A 217 -27.00 8.61 -4.96
C HIS A 217 -26.13 8.30 -3.73
N VAL A 218 -26.26 7.10 -3.15
CA VAL A 218 -25.38 6.65 -2.07
C VAL A 218 -24.20 5.89 -2.65
N ILE A 219 -23.03 6.52 -2.63
CA ILE A 219 -21.76 5.93 -3.04
C ILE A 219 -21.13 5.24 -1.82
N VAL A 220 -20.70 4.00 -1.99
CA VAL A 220 -20.14 3.19 -0.89
C VAL A 220 -18.62 3.05 -0.95
N SER A 221 -18.01 2.83 0.21
CA SER A 221 -16.56 2.66 0.37
C SER A 221 -16.12 1.42 -0.40
N ALA A 222 -15.11 1.58 -1.26
CA ALA A 222 -14.56 0.46 -2.01
C ALA A 222 -13.65 -0.45 -1.17
N CYS A 223 -13.19 0.02 0.00
CA CYS A 223 -12.24 -0.69 0.86
C CYS A 223 -12.60 -0.55 2.35
N GLU A 224 -12.05 -1.43 3.18
CA GLU A 224 -12.06 -1.31 4.64
C GLU A 224 -10.90 -0.38 5.06
N ALA A 225 -11.17 0.93 5.15
CA ALA A 225 -10.11 1.95 5.20
C ALA A 225 -10.44 3.14 6.10
N ALA A 226 -9.42 3.77 6.68
CA ALA A 226 -9.56 5.01 7.44
C ALA A 226 -9.51 6.23 6.49
N PRO A 227 -10.50 7.13 6.51
CA PRO A 227 -10.47 8.38 5.77
C PRO A 227 -9.17 9.16 6.01
N TYR A 228 -8.56 9.68 4.93
CA TYR A 228 -7.29 10.39 4.98
C TYR A 228 -7.40 11.84 4.50
N HIS A 229 -8.13 12.07 3.41
CA HIS A 229 -8.29 13.39 2.81
C HIS A 229 -9.50 13.45 1.87
N THR A 230 -10.02 14.65 1.64
CA THR A 230 -10.96 14.96 0.58
C THR A 230 -10.48 16.21 -0.15
N GLU A 231 -10.57 16.23 -1.47
CA GLU A 231 -10.18 17.37 -2.29
C GLU A 231 -11.30 17.72 -3.27
N SER A 232 -11.48 19.02 -3.54
CA SER A 232 -12.46 19.52 -4.50
C SER A 232 -11.79 20.33 -5.59
N ASN A 233 -12.43 20.41 -6.75
CA ASN A 233 -11.91 21.11 -7.92
C ASN A 233 -10.53 20.59 -8.36
N VAL A 234 -10.37 19.26 -8.40
CA VAL A 234 -9.11 18.61 -8.82
C VAL A 234 -8.72 19.02 -10.24
N LYS A 235 -7.43 19.23 -10.48
CA LYS A 235 -6.93 19.80 -11.74
C LYS A 235 -6.27 18.74 -12.61
N MET A 236 -6.31 18.96 -13.92
CA MET A 236 -5.55 18.13 -14.86
C MET A 236 -4.05 18.10 -14.53
N ARG A 237 -3.50 19.24 -14.08
CA ARG A 237 -2.13 19.36 -13.59
C ARG A 237 -2.09 20.27 -12.37
N ASP A 238 -1.45 19.82 -11.31
CA ASP A 238 -1.26 20.60 -10.08
C ASP A 238 0.22 20.67 -9.65
N THR A 239 0.55 21.52 -8.68
CA THR A 239 1.93 21.74 -8.19
C THR A 239 2.37 20.65 -7.23
N PHE A 240 2.91 19.56 -7.76
CA PHE A 240 3.22 18.35 -7.00
C PHE A 240 4.26 18.48 -5.87
N TRP A 241 5.00 19.60 -5.76
CA TRP A 241 6.28 19.63 -5.02
C TRP A 241 6.45 20.73 -3.96
N ILE A 242 5.58 21.74 -3.90
CA ILE A 242 5.90 22.96 -3.13
C ILE A 242 5.34 22.92 -1.70
N LYS A 243 4.06 22.51 -1.49
CA LYS A 243 3.39 22.19 -0.20
C LYS A 243 2.09 21.41 -0.50
N ALA A 244 1.59 20.60 0.44
CA ALA A 244 0.25 19.97 0.46
C ALA A 244 -0.07 18.82 -0.52
N GLN A 245 0.95 18.15 -1.09
CA GLN A 245 0.80 16.91 -1.91
C GLN A 245 -0.46 16.86 -2.82
N PRO A 246 -0.63 17.84 -3.74
CA PRO A 246 -1.88 17.99 -4.47
C PRO A 246 -2.08 16.89 -5.52
N TYR A 247 -3.35 16.61 -5.80
CA TYR A 247 -3.77 15.57 -6.74
C TYR A 247 -3.73 16.08 -8.19
N SER A 248 -2.75 15.61 -8.95
CA SER A 248 -2.60 15.92 -10.38
C SER A 248 -3.19 14.79 -11.22
N LEU A 249 -4.34 15.00 -11.86
CA LEU A 249 -5.06 13.95 -12.60
C LEU A 249 -4.22 13.34 -13.72
N ARG A 250 -3.44 14.16 -14.44
CA ARG A 250 -2.51 13.67 -15.47
C ARG A 250 -1.53 12.64 -14.91
N ASP A 251 -1.02 12.91 -13.71
CA ASP A 251 0.00 12.06 -13.10
C ASP A 251 -0.67 10.83 -12.48
N ILE A 252 -1.85 10.95 -11.86
CA ILE A 252 -2.66 9.81 -11.36
C ILE A 252 -3.03 8.86 -12.50
N PHE A 253 -3.58 9.33 -13.61
CA PHE A 253 -4.09 8.46 -14.68
C PHE A 253 -3.01 8.01 -15.67
N ALA A 254 -1.82 8.64 -15.63
CA ALA A 254 -0.75 8.52 -16.62
C ALA A 254 -1.12 9.04 -18.04
N PRO A 255 -0.13 9.43 -18.86
CA PRO A 255 -0.39 10.05 -20.17
C PRO A 255 -1.23 9.22 -21.14
N ALA A 256 -1.23 7.89 -21.03
CA ALA A 256 -2.01 7.00 -21.90
C ALA A 256 -3.53 7.12 -21.68
N TRP A 257 -3.97 7.63 -20.54
CA TRP A 257 -5.38 7.64 -20.12
C TRP A 257 -5.92 9.04 -19.86
N LEU A 258 -5.33 10.06 -20.48
CA LEU A 258 -5.80 11.45 -20.38
C LEU A 258 -7.27 11.64 -20.76
N PRO A 259 -7.82 10.98 -21.80
CA PRO A 259 -9.26 11.12 -22.11
C PRO A 259 -10.17 10.68 -20.96
N LEU A 260 -9.77 9.68 -20.18
CA LEU A 260 -10.50 9.30 -18.97
C LEU A 260 -10.29 10.34 -17.86
N ALA A 261 -9.05 10.79 -17.66
CA ALA A 261 -8.70 11.80 -16.65
C ALA A 261 -9.45 13.13 -16.83
N GLU A 262 -9.70 13.55 -18.08
CA GLU A 262 -10.42 14.79 -18.42
C GLU A 262 -11.82 14.86 -17.82
N ARG A 263 -12.48 13.71 -17.63
CA ARG A 263 -13.82 13.62 -17.03
C ARG A 263 -13.87 14.12 -15.60
N PHE A 264 -12.76 14.00 -14.87
CA PHE A 264 -12.66 14.33 -13.45
C PHE A 264 -12.16 15.75 -13.19
N VAL A 265 -11.84 16.53 -14.24
CA VAL A 265 -11.38 17.92 -14.08
C VAL A 265 -12.48 18.77 -13.45
N GLY A 266 -12.14 19.48 -12.37
CA GLY A 266 -13.12 20.24 -11.58
C GLY A 266 -13.98 19.38 -10.64
N GLY A 267 -13.71 18.07 -10.59
CA GLY A 267 -14.37 17.10 -9.75
C GLY A 267 -13.88 17.06 -8.31
N ASP A 268 -14.34 16.04 -7.60
CA ASP A 268 -14.02 15.79 -6.20
C ASP A 268 -13.28 14.46 -6.02
N LEU A 269 -12.47 14.37 -4.98
CA LEU A 269 -11.68 13.19 -4.63
C LEU A 269 -11.84 12.86 -3.15
N TYR A 270 -12.04 11.58 -2.85
CA TYR A 270 -11.96 11.01 -1.51
C TYR A 270 -10.77 10.06 -1.44
N GLN A 271 -9.85 10.25 -0.49
CA GLN A 271 -8.74 9.35 -0.22
C GLN A 271 -8.89 8.70 1.15
N ALA A 272 -8.63 7.41 1.21
CA ALA A 272 -8.57 6.65 2.44
C ALA A 272 -7.43 5.64 2.43
N TYR A 273 -7.08 5.20 3.64
CA TYR A 273 -5.88 4.44 3.94
C TYR A 273 -6.22 3.07 4.52
N LEU A 274 -5.60 2.01 4.01
CA LEU A 274 -5.80 0.65 4.48
C LEU A 274 -4.67 0.27 5.44
N SER A 275 -5.03 -0.34 6.56
CA SER A 275 -4.10 -0.94 7.54
C SER A 275 -3.86 -2.42 7.25
N ALA A 276 -2.75 -2.99 7.72
CA ALA A 276 -2.32 -4.38 7.51
C ALA A 276 -3.32 -5.42 7.95
N TYR A 277 -4.04 -5.07 9.01
CA TYR A 277 -5.02 -5.95 9.61
C TYR A 277 -6.39 -5.84 8.95
N ASN A 278 -6.61 -4.83 8.11
CA ASN A 278 -7.89 -4.65 7.44
C ASN A 278 -8.09 -5.68 6.33
N TYR A 279 -9.27 -5.64 5.74
CA TYR A 279 -9.61 -6.40 4.55
C TYR A 279 -9.05 -5.72 3.30
N HIS A 280 -8.34 -6.49 2.48
CA HIS A 280 -7.55 -5.97 1.35
C HIS A 280 -8.16 -6.23 -0.04
N ARG A 281 -9.43 -6.64 -0.09
CA ARG A 281 -10.17 -6.70 -1.36
C ARG A 281 -11.00 -5.44 -1.58
N TRP A 282 -11.23 -5.15 -2.84
CA TRP A 282 -11.86 -3.94 -3.34
C TRP A 282 -13.25 -4.26 -3.85
N HIS A 283 -14.18 -3.34 -3.64
CA HIS A 283 -15.56 -3.48 -4.04
C HIS A 283 -16.02 -2.30 -4.91
N ALA A 284 -16.97 -2.56 -5.80
CA ALA A 284 -17.55 -1.56 -6.68
C ALA A 284 -18.31 -0.50 -5.86
N PRO A 285 -17.90 0.79 -5.89
CA PRO A 285 -18.54 1.84 -5.10
C PRO A 285 -19.93 2.23 -5.63
N VAL A 286 -20.23 1.89 -6.89
CA VAL A 286 -21.48 2.15 -7.60
C VAL A 286 -21.82 0.97 -8.50
N ARG A 287 -23.09 0.83 -8.85
CA ARG A 287 -23.57 -0.10 -9.88
C ARG A 287 -23.34 0.51 -11.27
N GLY A 288 -22.86 -0.28 -12.22
CA GLY A 288 -22.71 0.20 -13.59
C GLY A 288 -21.87 -0.69 -14.49
N LEU A 289 -21.33 -0.10 -15.55
CA LEU A 289 -20.46 -0.75 -16.52
C LEU A 289 -19.00 -0.40 -16.23
N VAL A 290 -18.15 -1.41 -16.03
CA VAL A 290 -16.69 -1.22 -15.99
C VAL A 290 -16.23 -0.79 -17.37
N THR A 291 -15.76 0.45 -17.50
CA THR A 291 -15.27 1.01 -18.76
C THR A 291 -13.77 0.86 -18.91
N HIS A 292 -13.04 0.91 -17.79
CA HIS A 292 -11.59 0.81 -17.75
C HIS A 292 -11.16 0.00 -16.53
N ALA A 293 -10.13 -0.83 -16.72
CA ALA A 293 -9.50 -1.63 -15.67
C ALA A 293 -8.04 -1.88 -16.10
N TYR A 294 -7.09 -1.16 -15.51
CA TYR A 294 -5.68 -1.23 -15.91
C TYR A 294 -4.72 -0.90 -14.77
N ARG A 295 -3.46 -1.31 -14.94
CA ARG A 295 -2.37 -1.06 -13.99
C ARG A 295 -1.38 -0.05 -14.56
N ILE A 296 -0.78 0.74 -13.69
CA ILE A 296 0.31 1.65 -14.00
C ILE A 296 1.51 1.25 -13.14
N ASP A 297 2.63 1.00 -13.79
CA ASP A 297 3.91 0.80 -13.11
C ASP A 297 4.39 2.14 -12.53
N GLY A 298 4.98 2.09 -11.33
CA GLY A 298 5.40 3.29 -10.61
C GLY A 298 6.46 2.98 -9.56
N THR A 299 6.58 3.89 -8.59
CA THR A 299 7.49 3.75 -7.47
C THR A 299 6.95 2.79 -6.41
N TYR A 300 7.88 2.21 -5.64
CA TYR A 300 7.55 1.31 -4.51
C TYR A 300 7.93 1.95 -3.17
N TYR A 301 9.14 2.50 -3.07
CA TYR A 301 9.70 3.06 -1.84
C TYR A 301 10.07 4.54 -2.01
N SER A 302 9.10 5.39 -2.32
CA SER A 302 9.35 6.82 -2.55
C SER A 302 8.52 7.70 -1.63
N VAL A 303 9.21 8.61 -0.94
CA VAL A 303 8.61 9.62 -0.05
C VAL A 303 8.71 11.02 -0.65
N ALA A 304 7.80 11.89 -0.22
CA ALA A 304 7.82 13.31 -0.54
C ALA A 304 8.90 14.02 0.30
N GLU A 305 9.87 14.64 -0.38
CA GLU A 305 10.97 15.40 0.25
C GLU A 305 10.47 16.45 1.25
N ALA A 306 9.37 17.10 0.94
CA ALA A 306 8.79 18.16 1.77
C ALA A 306 8.31 17.67 3.14
N GLU A 307 8.06 16.37 3.31
CA GLU A 307 7.64 15.80 4.59
C GLU A 307 8.84 15.50 5.50
N GLY A 308 10.04 15.38 4.95
CA GLY A 308 11.25 15.01 5.70
C GLY A 308 11.22 13.55 6.14
N PRO A 309 11.91 13.20 7.26
CA PRO A 309 11.99 11.82 7.72
C PRO A 309 10.63 11.28 8.17
N ASP A 310 10.32 10.07 7.72
CA ASP A 310 9.07 9.39 8.02
C ASP A 310 9.34 8.06 8.77
N PRO A 311 9.37 8.06 10.11
CA PRO A 311 9.73 6.87 10.89
C PRO A 311 8.65 5.78 10.88
N ALA A 312 7.52 6.04 10.20
CA ALA A 312 6.41 5.09 10.05
C ALA A 312 6.35 4.50 8.64
N GLY A 313 7.37 4.72 7.80
CA GLY A 313 7.40 4.22 6.43
C GLY A 313 6.85 5.25 5.46
N LEU A 314 6.08 4.81 4.49
CA LEU A 314 5.49 5.67 3.46
C LEU A 314 4.25 6.43 3.96
N ASN A 315 4.21 6.81 5.25
CA ASN A 315 3.02 7.25 5.97
C ASN A 315 2.58 8.67 5.60
N ASP A 316 3.50 9.62 5.68
CA ASP A 316 3.29 11.05 5.51
C ASP A 316 3.10 11.40 4.03
N SER A 317 3.47 10.51 3.10
CA SER A 317 3.50 10.76 1.64
C SER A 317 2.26 10.28 0.86
N GLN A 318 1.11 10.05 1.51
CA GLN A 318 -0.07 9.43 0.88
C GLN A 318 -0.58 10.15 -0.39
N GLY A 319 -0.62 11.49 -0.36
CA GLY A 319 -1.11 12.28 -1.50
C GLY A 319 -0.14 12.21 -2.67
N TYR A 320 1.16 12.33 -2.38
CA TYR A 320 2.25 12.19 -3.34
C TYR A 320 2.22 10.83 -4.05
N MET A 321 2.00 9.75 -3.30
CA MET A 321 1.98 8.39 -3.84
C MET A 321 0.89 8.17 -4.89
N THR A 322 -0.25 8.90 -4.81
CA THR A 322 -1.33 8.77 -5.80
C THR A 322 -0.86 9.00 -7.25
N ALA A 323 0.18 9.83 -7.43
CA ALA A 323 0.70 10.18 -8.73
C ALA A 323 1.87 9.31 -9.19
N VAL A 324 2.71 8.83 -8.27
CA VAL A 324 4.00 8.20 -8.61
C VAL A 324 4.05 6.71 -8.35
N ALA A 325 3.29 6.20 -7.37
CA ALA A 325 3.42 4.81 -6.95
C ALA A 325 2.74 3.86 -7.93
N ALA A 326 3.15 2.59 -7.91
CA ALA A 326 2.46 1.53 -8.64
C ALA A 326 0.99 1.46 -8.22
N ARG A 327 0.06 1.38 -9.18
CA ARG A 327 -1.38 1.50 -8.90
C ARG A 327 -2.25 0.81 -9.94
N ALA A 328 -3.49 0.49 -9.56
CA ALA A 328 -4.55 0.03 -10.43
C ALA A 328 -5.69 1.06 -10.50
N ILE A 329 -6.32 1.17 -11.67
CA ILE A 329 -7.46 2.06 -11.89
C ILE A 329 -8.61 1.24 -12.45
N VAL A 330 -9.77 1.35 -11.80
CA VAL A 330 -11.05 0.79 -12.28
C VAL A 330 -12.04 1.93 -12.39
N ALA A 331 -12.55 2.20 -13.60
CA ALA A 331 -13.55 3.23 -13.86
C ALA A 331 -14.89 2.60 -14.21
N ILE A 332 -15.93 2.98 -13.48
CA ILE A 332 -17.29 2.46 -13.61
C ILE A 332 -18.20 3.59 -14.08
N ALA A 333 -18.79 3.45 -15.25
CA ALA A 333 -19.87 4.32 -15.70
C ALA A 333 -21.15 3.87 -14.98
N SER A 334 -21.63 4.71 -14.05
CA SER A 334 -22.82 4.44 -13.26
C SER A 334 -24.05 4.25 -14.16
N ASP A 335 -24.97 3.38 -13.74
CA ASP A 335 -26.28 3.26 -14.38
C ASP A 335 -27.13 4.54 -14.21
N ASP A 336 -26.82 5.34 -13.19
CA ASP A 336 -27.40 6.67 -13.00
C ASP A 336 -26.51 7.76 -13.64
N PRO A 337 -27.00 8.48 -14.67
CA PRO A 337 -26.21 9.50 -15.36
C PRO A 337 -25.92 10.73 -14.50
N GLY A 338 -26.65 10.98 -13.41
CA GLY A 338 -26.36 12.05 -12.44
C GLY A 338 -25.12 11.75 -11.60
N VAL A 339 -24.81 10.47 -11.37
CA VAL A 339 -23.55 10.04 -10.74
C VAL A 339 -22.39 10.02 -11.74
N GLY A 340 -22.68 9.72 -13.01
CA GLY A 340 -21.69 9.71 -14.08
C GLY A 340 -20.64 8.60 -13.90
N THR A 341 -19.37 8.91 -14.19
CA THR A 341 -18.26 7.95 -14.01
C THR A 341 -17.63 8.09 -12.64
N VAL A 342 -17.44 6.97 -11.95
CA VAL A 342 -16.62 6.90 -10.72
C VAL A 342 -15.34 6.13 -11.04
N ALA A 343 -14.18 6.71 -10.75
CA ALA A 343 -12.90 6.02 -10.83
C ALA A 343 -12.40 5.66 -9.43
N ALA A 344 -12.16 4.37 -9.21
CA ALA A 344 -11.43 3.87 -8.06
C ALA A 344 -9.96 3.65 -8.43
N VAL A 345 -9.07 4.32 -7.71
CA VAL A 345 -7.62 4.24 -7.87
C VAL A 345 -7.04 3.53 -6.65
N PHE A 346 -6.46 2.36 -6.85
CA PHE A 346 -5.88 1.51 -5.81
C PHE A 346 -4.36 1.64 -5.87
N ILE A 347 -3.75 2.22 -4.84
CA ILE A 347 -2.33 2.60 -4.82
C ILE A 347 -1.56 1.69 -3.88
N GLY A 348 -0.54 1.03 -4.43
CA GLY A 348 0.37 0.20 -3.68
C GLY A 348 1.41 1.01 -2.90
N MET A 349 1.88 0.47 -1.78
CA MET A 349 2.90 1.08 -0.93
C MET A 349 3.99 0.07 -0.52
N GLY A 350 5.26 0.34 -0.85
CA GLY A 350 6.39 -0.48 -0.43
C GLY A 350 6.26 -1.93 -0.89
N ASP A 351 6.35 -2.83 0.08
CA ASP A 351 6.13 -4.28 0.00
C ASP A 351 4.83 -4.69 -0.71
N VAL A 352 3.90 -3.74 -0.89
CA VAL A 352 2.47 -3.96 -1.03
C VAL A 352 1.99 -3.24 -2.26
N SER A 353 2.35 -3.81 -3.38
CA SER A 353 2.21 -3.14 -4.66
C SER A 353 1.63 -4.02 -5.73
N SER A 354 1.35 -5.28 -5.36
CA SER A 354 0.64 -6.25 -6.19
C SER A 354 -0.85 -5.90 -6.23
N CYS A 355 -1.20 -5.04 -7.17
CA CYS A 355 -2.58 -4.67 -7.47
C CYS A 355 -3.19 -5.70 -8.44
N VAL A 356 -4.02 -6.62 -7.92
CA VAL A 356 -4.72 -7.61 -8.74
C VAL A 356 -6.11 -7.10 -9.09
N ILE A 357 -6.36 -6.91 -10.38
CA ILE A 357 -7.67 -6.49 -10.88
C ILE A 357 -8.42 -7.74 -11.35
N GLU A 358 -9.62 -7.95 -10.81
CA GLU A 358 -10.51 -9.04 -11.23
C GLU A 358 -11.61 -8.55 -12.18
N ALA A 359 -12.01 -7.28 -12.06
CA ALA A 359 -12.96 -6.66 -12.98
C ALA A 359 -12.39 -6.49 -14.38
N VAL A 360 -13.23 -6.71 -15.40
CA VAL A 360 -12.83 -6.62 -16.82
C VAL A 360 -13.62 -5.51 -17.53
N PRO A 361 -13.01 -4.73 -18.44
CA PRO A 361 -13.76 -3.76 -19.24
C PRO A 361 -14.91 -4.43 -20.01
N GLY A 362 -16.10 -3.84 -19.96
CA GLY A 362 -17.33 -4.40 -20.51
C GLY A 362 -18.16 -5.22 -19.52
N GLN A 363 -17.62 -5.56 -18.35
CA GLN A 363 -18.36 -6.22 -17.28
C GLN A 363 -19.36 -5.24 -16.61
N ARG A 364 -20.59 -5.70 -16.36
CA ARG A 364 -21.51 -5.01 -15.45
C ARG A 364 -21.27 -5.49 -14.02
N VAL A 365 -21.28 -4.55 -13.08
CA VAL A 365 -21.12 -4.79 -11.66
C VAL A 365 -22.27 -4.15 -10.89
N ASP A 366 -22.76 -4.85 -9.87
CA ASP A 366 -23.64 -4.28 -8.86
C ASP A 366 -22.82 -3.57 -7.78
N LYS A 367 -23.48 -2.65 -7.05
CA LYS A 367 -22.85 -1.92 -5.95
C LYS A 367 -22.42 -2.91 -4.88
N GLY A 368 -21.14 -2.89 -4.51
CA GLY A 368 -20.55 -3.81 -3.54
C GLY A 368 -20.03 -5.13 -4.12
N ASP A 369 -20.03 -5.34 -5.43
CA ASP A 369 -19.36 -6.48 -6.05
C ASP A 369 -17.83 -6.39 -5.87
N GLU A 370 -17.16 -7.51 -5.65
CA GLU A 370 -15.69 -7.61 -5.59
C GLU A 370 -15.08 -7.32 -6.98
N ILE A 371 -14.11 -6.41 -7.05
CA ILE A 371 -13.49 -5.95 -8.32
C ILE A 371 -11.97 -6.15 -8.39
N GLY A 372 -11.34 -6.54 -7.29
CA GLY A 372 -9.90 -6.79 -7.21
C GLY A 372 -9.40 -6.80 -5.77
N TYR A 373 -8.08 -6.83 -5.58
CA TYR A 373 -7.45 -6.85 -4.26
C TYR A 373 -5.96 -6.51 -4.31
N PHE A 374 -5.41 -6.12 -3.16
CA PHE A 374 -3.97 -6.06 -2.94
C PHE A 374 -3.44 -7.41 -2.47
N GLN A 375 -2.31 -7.86 -3.02
CA GLN A 375 -1.52 -8.93 -2.39
C GLN A 375 -0.45 -8.31 -1.51
N PHE A 376 -0.44 -8.81 -0.27
CA PHE A 376 0.45 -8.54 0.84
C PHE A 376 0.78 -7.08 1.19
N GLY A 377 0.20 -6.57 2.29
CA GLY A 377 0.47 -5.36 3.08
C GLY A 377 -0.37 -4.08 2.78
N GLY A 378 0.16 -2.86 2.98
CA GLY A 378 -0.53 -1.56 3.04
C GLY A 378 -0.69 -0.76 1.78
N SER A 379 -1.79 -0.04 1.74
CA SER A 379 -2.23 0.61 0.52
C SER A 379 -3.08 1.82 0.86
N THR A 380 -3.20 2.71 -0.10
CA THR A 380 -4.20 3.76 -0.08
C THR A 380 -5.07 3.62 -1.30
N TYR A 381 -6.26 4.19 -1.25
CA TYR A 381 -7.12 4.25 -2.41
C TYR A 381 -7.80 5.61 -2.49
N CYS A 382 -8.16 5.98 -3.72
CA CYS A 382 -8.95 7.16 -4.01
C CYS A 382 -10.21 6.81 -4.77
N LEU A 383 -11.30 7.51 -4.48
CA LEU A 383 -12.46 7.62 -5.36
C LEU A 383 -12.43 9.01 -5.99
N LEU A 384 -12.57 9.06 -7.32
CA LEU A 384 -12.71 10.30 -8.08
C LEU A 384 -14.09 10.39 -8.72
N PHE A 385 -14.64 11.60 -8.70
CA PHE A 385 -15.98 11.94 -9.15
C PHE A 385 -15.94 13.08 -10.17
N GLU A 386 -16.87 13.08 -11.13
CA GLU A 386 -16.99 14.17 -12.12
C GLU A 386 -17.45 15.49 -11.45
N ALA A 387 -17.21 16.62 -12.11
CA ALA A 387 -17.53 17.94 -11.58
C ALA A 387 -19.02 18.10 -11.22
N GLY A 388 -19.28 18.52 -9.98
CA GLY A 388 -20.63 18.83 -9.51
C GLY A 388 -21.51 17.61 -9.19
N VAL A 389 -20.95 16.40 -9.18
CA VAL A 389 -21.67 15.17 -8.82
C VAL A 389 -21.88 15.05 -7.30
N ILE A 390 -20.87 15.36 -6.49
CA ILE A 390 -20.93 15.17 -5.04
C ILE A 390 -21.67 16.35 -4.38
N ASP A 391 -22.68 16.02 -3.57
CA ASP A 391 -23.30 16.96 -2.63
C ASP A 391 -22.41 17.10 -1.40
N ARG A 392 -22.07 15.98 -0.76
CA ARG A 392 -21.21 15.94 0.42
C ARG A 392 -20.51 14.60 0.61
N PHE A 393 -19.32 14.65 1.20
CA PHE A 393 -18.68 13.50 1.82
C PHE A 393 -19.24 13.27 3.22
N LEU A 394 -19.46 12.01 3.59
CA LEU A 394 -19.93 11.63 4.93
C LEU A 394 -18.79 11.60 5.95
N TYR A 395 -17.55 11.56 5.45
CA TYR A 395 -16.33 11.70 6.23
C TYR A 395 -15.55 12.87 5.65
N ALA A 396 -15.40 13.94 6.42
CA ALA A 396 -14.69 15.14 6.02
C ALA A 396 -13.61 15.48 7.07
N PRO A 397 -12.52 16.15 6.67
CA PRO A 397 -11.50 16.64 7.59
C PRO A 397 -12.08 17.54 8.70
N PRO A 398 -11.40 17.67 9.86
CA PRO A 398 -10.10 17.08 10.18
C PRO A 398 -10.17 15.58 10.56
N PHE A 399 -9.24 14.79 10.04
CA PHE A 399 -9.07 13.37 10.38
C PHE A 399 -7.91 13.19 11.36
N ASP A 400 -8.16 12.78 12.58
CA ASP A 400 -7.10 12.52 13.57
C ASP A 400 -6.66 11.05 13.60
N GLY A 401 -5.68 10.72 14.46
CA GLY A 401 -5.20 9.34 14.65
C GLY A 401 -6.23 8.35 15.22
N HIS A 402 -7.45 8.80 15.54
CA HIS A 402 -8.57 8.00 15.98
C HIS A 402 -9.68 7.92 14.92
N THR A 403 -9.43 8.42 13.70
CA THR A 403 -10.38 8.31 12.60
C THR A 403 -10.76 6.84 12.39
N PRO A 404 -12.04 6.48 12.59
CA PRO A 404 -12.44 5.08 12.54
C PRO A 404 -12.30 4.54 11.11
N VAL A 405 -12.01 3.25 11.03
CA VAL A 405 -12.06 2.52 9.76
C VAL A 405 -13.50 2.55 9.25
N VAL A 406 -13.68 3.03 8.03
CA VAL A 406 -14.94 2.96 7.29
C VAL A 406 -15.05 1.57 6.71
N PRO A 407 -16.11 0.81 7.04
CA PRO A 407 -16.29 -0.51 6.49
C PRO A 407 -16.46 -0.47 4.97
N VAL A 408 -15.94 -1.48 4.28
CA VAL A 408 -16.27 -1.69 2.87
C VAL A 408 -17.79 -1.80 2.74
N ASN A 409 -18.32 -1.24 1.66
CA ASN A 409 -19.76 -1.11 1.38
C ASN A 409 -20.55 -0.15 2.32
N ALA A 410 -19.90 0.53 3.27
CA ALA A 410 -20.54 1.61 4.03
C ALA A 410 -20.62 2.91 3.19
N PRO A 411 -21.60 3.80 3.43
CA PRO A 411 -21.71 5.06 2.70
C PRO A 411 -20.49 5.96 2.92
N VAL A 412 -19.97 6.56 1.85
CA VAL A 412 -18.82 7.50 1.89
C VAL A 412 -19.18 8.87 1.34
N ALA A 413 -20.05 8.93 0.33
CA ALA A 413 -20.48 10.17 -0.29
C ALA A 413 -21.94 10.10 -0.72
N ILE A 414 -22.58 11.27 -0.77
CA ILE A 414 -23.92 11.48 -1.31
C ILE A 414 -23.79 12.29 -2.59
N ALA A 415 -24.31 11.78 -3.70
CA ALA A 415 -24.41 12.48 -4.98
C ALA A 415 -25.66 13.38 -5.03
N ARG A 416 -25.62 14.41 -5.87
CA ARG A 416 -26.71 15.40 -6.05
C ARG A 416 -27.94 14.85 -6.74
#